data_AF-A0A965MRU2-F1
#
_entry.id   AF-A0A965MRU2-F1
#
_cell.length_a   1.000
_cell.length_b   1.000
_cell.length_c   1.000
_cell.angle_alpha   90.00
_cell.angle_beta   90.00
_cell.angle_gamma   90.00
#
_symmetry.space_group_name_H-M   'P 1'
#
loop_
_entity.id
_entity.type
_entity.pdbx_description
1 polymer ?
#
loop_
_entity_poly.entity_id
_entity_poly.type
_entity_poly.pdbx_seq_one_letter_code
_entity_poly.pdbx_strand_id
1 'polypeptide(L)'
;MQILLPPSEGKHIPDVGPALKLSELSFAAPLLHARKISLGDDPTLVRAPAAAAHDIYSGVLYSALDWETLNAASRTRANRSVIIISARFGALRLTDRIPTYRARIENSVWREP
;
A
#
# COMPACT_ATOMS: atom_id res chain seq x y z
N MET A 1 10.80 -8.26 14.66
CA MET A 1 10.19 -9.18 13.69
C MET A 1 9.36 -8.38 12.69
N GLN A 2 9.48 -8.71 11.40
CA GLN A 2 8.63 -8.19 10.32
C GLN A 2 7.70 -9.30 9.83
N ILE A 3 6.49 -8.92 9.42
CA ILE A 3 5.43 -9.79 8.87
C ILE A 3 5.10 -9.21 7.49
N LEU A 4 5.19 -10.03 6.44
CA LEU A 4 4.80 -9.63 5.10
C LEU A 4 3.38 -10.08 4.80
N LEU A 5 2.53 -9.15 4.41
CA LEU A 5 1.27 -9.45 3.76
C LEU A 5 1.45 -9.44 2.24
N PRO A 6 0.93 -10.45 1.53
CA PRO A 6 0.99 -10.47 0.08
C PRO A 6 0.09 -9.37 -0.52
N PRO A 7 0.28 -9.02 -1.79
CA PRO A 7 -0.73 -8.25 -2.52
C PRO A 7 -2.05 -9.03 -2.50
N SER A 8 -3.18 -8.31 -2.51
CA SER A 8 -4.49 -8.95 -2.68
C SER A 8 -5.08 -8.77 -4.08
N GLU A 9 -5.94 -9.71 -4.46
CA GLU A 9 -6.81 -9.58 -5.63
C GLU A 9 -7.93 -8.54 -5.37
N GLY A 10 -8.59 -8.63 -4.21
CA GLY A 10 -9.65 -7.73 -3.80
C GLY A 10 -9.13 -6.39 -3.26
N LYS A 11 -9.69 -5.28 -3.73
CA LYS A 11 -9.43 -3.94 -3.19
C LYS A 11 -10.71 -3.12 -3.10
N HIS A 12 -10.89 -2.40 -2.01
CA HIS A 12 -12.03 -1.48 -1.84
C HIS A 12 -11.73 -0.15 -2.50
N ILE A 13 -12.73 0.48 -3.12
CA ILE A 13 -12.58 1.79 -3.75
C ILE A 13 -12.93 2.85 -2.70
N PRO A 14 -12.02 3.77 -2.36
CA PRO A 14 -12.34 4.85 -1.43
C PRO A 14 -13.14 5.94 -2.14
N ASP A 15 -14.25 6.37 -1.52
CA ASP A 15 -15.08 7.46 -2.04
C ASP A 15 -14.47 8.85 -1.75
N VAL A 16 -13.70 8.95 -0.66
CA VAL A 16 -13.09 10.19 -0.16
C VAL A 16 -11.67 9.93 0.33
N GLY A 17 -10.84 10.97 0.32
CA GLY A 17 -9.47 10.90 0.82
C GLY A 17 -8.56 11.91 0.12
N PRO A 18 -7.36 12.17 0.67
CA PRO A 18 -6.37 13.00 -0.03
C PRO A 18 -5.92 12.31 -1.31
N ALA A 19 -5.41 13.09 -2.26
CA ALA A 19 -4.70 12.56 -3.41
C ALA A 19 -3.40 11.84 -2.99
N LEU A 20 -2.93 10.93 -3.83
CA LEU A 20 -1.68 10.20 -3.62
C LEU A 20 -0.47 11.15 -3.52
N LYS A 21 0.37 10.93 -2.51
CA LYS A 21 1.68 11.59 -2.39
C LYS A 21 2.79 10.57 -2.19
N LEU A 22 3.52 10.26 -3.25
CA LEU A 22 4.56 9.22 -3.24
C LEU A 22 5.68 9.45 -2.21
N SER A 23 6.00 10.71 -1.91
CA SER A 23 7.02 11.08 -0.92
C SER A 23 6.58 10.86 0.53
N GLU A 24 5.26 10.78 0.79
CA GLU A 24 4.71 10.54 2.13
C GLU A 24 4.49 9.06 2.43
N LEU A 25 4.56 8.20 1.41
CA LEU A 25 4.51 6.75 1.59
C LEU A 25 5.76 6.26 2.33
N SER A 26 5.57 5.27 3.21
CA SER A 26 6.69 4.61 3.88
C SER A 26 7.72 4.07 2.87
N PHE A 27 8.98 4.01 3.31
CA PHE A 27 10.12 3.59 2.46
C PHE A 27 10.32 4.45 1.20
N ALA A 28 9.90 5.73 1.23
CA ALA A 28 10.06 6.63 0.09
C ALA A 28 11.51 6.72 -0.40
N ALA A 29 12.50 6.86 0.48
CA ALA A 29 13.91 7.02 0.07
C ALA A 29 14.40 5.91 -0.89
N PRO A 30 14.27 4.61 -0.56
CA PRO A 30 14.67 3.55 -1.50
C PRO A 30 13.68 3.29 -2.64
N LEU A 31 12.38 3.62 -2.51
CA LEU A 31 11.36 3.19 -3.47
C LEU A 31 10.86 4.29 -4.41
N LEU A 32 11.18 5.57 -4.17
CA LEU A 32 10.57 6.67 -4.92
C LEU A 32 10.86 6.58 -6.44
N HIS A 33 12.07 6.19 -6.82
CA HIS A 33 12.43 6.04 -8.23
C HIS A 33 11.63 4.92 -8.92
N ALA A 34 11.64 3.71 -8.35
CA ALA A 34 10.88 2.57 -8.86
C ALA A 34 9.36 2.84 -8.87
N ARG A 35 8.83 3.57 -7.88
CA ARG A 35 7.43 4.01 -7.86
C ARG A 35 7.10 4.95 -9.02
N LYS A 36 7.97 5.91 -9.35
CA LYS A 36 7.76 6.79 -10.51
C LYS A 36 7.69 5.99 -11.81
N ILE A 37 8.60 5.02 -12.00
CA ILE A 37 8.57 4.12 -13.15
C ILE A 37 7.29 3.29 -13.16
N SER A 38 6.96 2.67 -12.01
CA SER A 38 5.80 1.78 -11.89
C SER A 38 4.49 2.52 -12.14
N LEU A 39 4.31 3.75 -11.67
CA LEU A 39 3.10 4.53 -11.88
C LEU A 39 3.03 5.15 -13.28
N GLY A 40 4.17 5.51 -13.87
CA GLY A 40 4.22 6.33 -15.07
C GLY A 40 3.46 7.64 -14.88
N ASP A 41 2.89 8.16 -15.97
CA ASP A 41 2.09 9.39 -15.98
C ASP A 41 0.59 9.15 -15.78
N ASP A 42 0.17 8.02 -15.18
CA ASP A 42 -1.25 7.67 -15.00
C ASP A 42 -1.99 8.75 -14.17
N PRO A 43 -2.76 9.64 -14.82
CA PRO A 43 -3.34 10.79 -14.14
C PRO A 43 -4.55 10.37 -13.30
N THR A 44 -5.13 9.21 -13.59
CA THR A 44 -6.29 8.68 -12.86
C THR A 44 -5.86 8.27 -11.46
N LEU A 45 -4.71 7.60 -11.35
CA LEU A 45 -4.20 7.08 -10.10
C LEU A 45 -3.64 8.18 -9.20
N VAL A 46 -2.97 9.18 -9.78
CA VAL A 46 -2.43 10.32 -9.01
C VAL A 46 -3.54 11.18 -8.41
N ARG A 47 -4.68 11.31 -9.09
CA ARG A 47 -5.82 12.16 -8.66
C ARG A 47 -6.89 11.40 -7.89
N ALA A 48 -6.88 10.07 -7.92
CA ALA A 48 -7.86 9.26 -7.22
C ALA A 48 -7.78 9.47 -5.70
N PRO A 49 -8.92 9.39 -4.98
CA PRO A 49 -8.92 9.39 -3.52
C PRO A 49 -8.06 8.26 -2.98
N ALA A 50 -7.28 8.54 -1.94
CA ALA A 50 -6.45 7.56 -1.26
C ALA A 50 -6.93 7.30 0.18
N ALA A 51 -6.96 6.04 0.57
CA ALA A 51 -7.24 5.59 1.93
C ALA A 51 -6.09 4.74 2.46
N ALA A 52 -6.09 4.44 3.76
CA ALA A 52 -5.04 3.63 4.36
C ALA A 52 -4.98 2.25 3.71
N ALA A 53 -3.79 1.69 3.53
CA ALA A 53 -3.61 0.42 2.83
C ALA A 53 -4.41 -0.74 3.46
N HIS A 54 -4.63 -0.74 4.78
CA HIS A 54 -5.50 -1.74 5.43
C HIS A 54 -6.99 -1.61 5.07
N ASP A 55 -7.46 -0.42 4.67
CA ASP A 55 -8.82 -0.21 4.18
C ASP A 55 -8.94 -0.57 2.69
N ILE A 56 -7.83 -0.42 1.95
CA ILE A 56 -7.77 -0.67 0.51
C ILE A 56 -7.67 -2.15 0.21
N TYR A 57 -6.71 -2.88 0.79
CA TYR A 57 -6.50 -4.28 0.48
C TYR A 57 -7.44 -5.19 1.29
N SER A 58 -8.07 -6.15 0.62
CA SER A 58 -8.99 -7.11 1.24
C SER A 58 -8.61 -8.56 0.95
N GLY A 59 -9.19 -9.51 1.70
CA GLY A 59 -8.95 -10.95 1.55
C GLY A 59 -8.56 -11.61 2.87
N VAL A 60 -8.40 -12.93 2.85
CA VAL A 60 -8.32 -13.78 4.07
C VAL A 60 -7.30 -13.27 5.09
N LEU A 61 -6.08 -12.93 4.67
CA LEU A 61 -5.05 -12.44 5.61
C LEU A 61 -5.33 -11.04 6.15
N TYR A 62 -5.97 -10.17 5.37
CA TYR A 62 -6.36 -8.83 5.80
C TYR A 62 -7.55 -8.89 6.75
N SER A 63 -8.52 -9.76 6.48
CA SER A 63 -9.62 -10.06 7.39
C SER A 63 -9.12 -10.67 8.71
N ALA A 64 -8.12 -11.56 8.66
CA ALA A 64 -7.52 -12.15 9.86
C ALA A 64 -6.66 -11.17 10.68
N LEU A 65 -6.10 -10.14 10.05
CA LEU A 65 -5.45 -9.03 10.76
C LEU A 65 -6.46 -8.24 11.59
N ASP A 66 -7.70 -8.15 11.12
CA ASP A 66 -8.86 -7.54 11.78
C ASP A 66 -8.51 -6.19 12.43
N TRP A 67 -8.01 -5.28 11.59
CA TRP A 67 -7.40 -4.03 12.04
C TRP A 67 -8.30 -3.22 12.97
N GLU A 68 -9.61 -3.23 12.73
CA GLU A 68 -10.56 -2.44 13.50
C GLU A 68 -10.69 -2.90 14.96
N THR A 69 -10.50 -4.18 15.23
CA THR A 69 -10.57 -4.72 16.60
C THR A 69 -9.28 -4.51 17.41
N LEU A 70 -8.19 -4.08 16.76
CA LEU A 70 -6.94 -3.79 17.44
C LEU A 70 -7.02 -2.50 18.27
N ASN A 71 -6.57 -2.57 19.52
CA ASN A 71 -6.35 -1.37 20.35
C ASN A 71 -5.17 -0.52 19.83
N ALA A 72 -5.06 0.72 20.33
CA ALA A 72 -4.06 1.69 19.87
C ALA A 72 -2.59 1.20 19.96
N ALA A 73 -2.24 0.49 21.03
CA ALA A 73 -0.90 -0.09 21.19
C ALA A 73 -0.62 -1.18 20.14
N SER A 74 -1.64 -2.01 19.84
CA SER A 74 -1.54 -3.05 18.83
C SER A 74 -1.52 -2.49 17.41
N ARG A 75 -2.30 -1.45 17.09
CA ARG A 75 -2.21 -0.73 15.81
C ARG A 75 -0.82 -0.14 15.59
N THR A 76 -0.23 0.48 16.60
CA THR A 76 1.15 1.00 16.55
C THR A 76 2.17 -0.12 16.29
N ARG A 77 2.06 -1.25 17.00
CA ARG A 77 2.94 -2.41 16.79
C ARG A 77 2.75 -3.01 15.39
N ALA A 78 1.51 -3.22 14.97
CA ALA A 78 1.16 -3.77 13.67
C ALA A 78 1.69 -2.88 12.54
N ASN A 79 1.53 -1.56 12.61
CA ASN A 79 2.06 -0.65 11.61
C ASN A 79 3.60 -0.67 11.54
N ARG A 80 4.30 -0.99 12.63
CA ARG A 80 5.78 -1.11 12.65
C ARG A 80 6.28 -2.47 12.19
N SER A 81 5.47 -3.51 12.34
CA SER A 81 5.86 -4.91 12.08
C SER A 81 5.28 -5.47 10.79
N VAL A 82 4.17 -4.95 10.28
CA VAL A 82 3.53 -5.45 9.07
C VAL A 82 3.96 -4.60 7.88
N ILE A 83 4.26 -5.27 6.78
CA ILE A 83 4.59 -4.66 5.49
C ILE A 83 3.71 -5.33 4.44
N ILE A 84 3.00 -4.54 3.65
CA ILE A 84 2.23 -5.02 2.50
C ILE A 84 3.11 -4.96 1.26
N ILE A 85 3.24 -6.07 0.55
CA ILE A 85 3.87 -6.09 -0.78
C ILE A 85 2.84 -5.64 -1.83
N SER A 86 3.22 -4.65 -2.63
CA SER A 86 2.34 -3.92 -3.53
C SER A 86 2.88 -3.91 -4.96
N ALA A 87 2.02 -4.25 -5.93
CA ALA A 87 2.42 -4.27 -7.33
C ALA A 87 2.74 -2.89 -7.91
N ARG A 88 2.07 -1.83 -7.45
CA ARG A 88 2.33 -0.44 -7.89
C ARG A 88 3.26 0.35 -6.97
N PHE A 89 3.36 -0.03 -5.70
CA PHE A 89 4.07 0.77 -4.69
C PHE A 89 5.27 0.07 -4.04
N GLY A 90 5.54 -1.19 -4.38
CA GLY A 90 6.65 -1.99 -3.87
C GLY A 90 6.34 -2.52 -2.47
N ALA A 91 6.62 -1.71 -1.45
CA ALA A 91 6.32 -2.01 -0.05
C ALA A 91 5.55 -0.86 0.60
N LEU A 92 4.61 -1.19 1.47
CA LEU A 92 3.77 -0.23 2.19
C LEU A 92 3.63 -0.62 3.66
N ARG A 93 3.41 0.37 4.52
CA ARG A 93 2.84 0.16 5.86
C ARG A 93 1.32 0.16 5.80
N LEU A 94 0.68 -0.42 6.80
CA LEU A 94 -0.78 -0.52 6.89
C LEU A 94 -1.48 0.84 6.80
N THR A 95 -0.83 1.89 7.27
CA THR A 95 -1.38 3.27 7.30
C THR A 95 -0.95 4.14 6.13
N ASP A 96 -0.13 3.62 5.20
CA ASP A 96 0.20 4.37 3.98
C ASP A 96 -1.06 4.60 3.16
N ARG A 97 -1.29 5.84 2.74
CA ARG A 97 -2.48 6.20 1.96
C ARG A 97 -2.26 5.96 0.48
N ILE A 98 -3.02 5.05 -0.10
CA ILE A 98 -2.95 4.72 -1.52
C ILE A 98 -4.35 4.74 -2.16
N PRO A 99 -4.45 5.07 -3.46
CA PRO A 99 -5.66 4.87 -4.23
C PRO A 99 -5.82 3.38 -4.59
N THR A 100 -7.04 3.01 -4.99
CA THR A 100 -7.28 1.68 -5.55
C THR A 100 -6.78 1.57 -6.97
N TYR A 101 -6.23 0.39 -7.29
CA TYR A 101 -5.62 0.10 -8.57
C TYR A 101 -5.75 -1.38 -8.94
N ARG A 102 -5.60 -1.68 -10.23
CA ARG A 102 -5.45 -3.06 -10.73
C ARG A 102 -4.14 -3.16 -11.50
N ALA A 103 -3.23 -3.99 -11.03
CA ALA A 103 -1.94 -4.24 -11.66
C ALA A 103 -1.38 -5.60 -11.22
N ARG A 104 -0.51 -6.18 -12.05
CA ARG A 104 0.33 -7.33 -11.69
C ARG A 104 1.69 -6.83 -11.20
N ILE A 105 2.38 -7.64 -10.41
CA ILE A 105 3.77 -7.33 -10.03
C ILE A 105 4.65 -7.47 -11.27
N GLU A 106 5.32 -6.38 -11.62
CA GLU A 106 6.35 -6.35 -12.67
C GLU A 106 7.73 -6.43 -12.02
N ASN A 107 8.30 -7.63 -11.98
CA ASN A 107 9.58 -7.87 -11.30
C ASN A 107 10.73 -7.02 -11.86
N SER A 108 10.69 -6.65 -13.14
CA SER A 108 11.71 -5.79 -13.76
C SER A 108 11.75 -4.38 -13.16
N VAL A 109 10.62 -3.87 -12.66
CA VAL A 109 10.54 -2.54 -12.03
C VAL A 109 11.06 -2.56 -10.59
N TRP A 110 10.86 -3.67 -9.89
CA TRP A 110 11.15 -3.79 -8.45
C TRP A 110 12.49 -4.46 -8.15
N ARG A 111 13.18 -4.98 -9.17
CA ARG A 111 14.58 -5.36 -9.04
C ARG A 111 15.42 -4.10 -9.08
N GLU A 112 16.37 -3.97 -8.15
CA GLU A 112 17.47 -3.01 -8.35
C GLU A 112 18.16 -3.34 -9.69
N PRO A 113 18.61 -2.33 -10.44
CA PRO A 113 19.68 -2.53 -11.42
C PRO A 113 20.91 -3.19 -10.77
#